data_AF-A0A522F9D7-F1
#
_entry.id   AF-A0A522F9D7-F1
#
_cell.length_a   1.000
_cell.length_b   1.000
_cell.length_c   1.000
_cell.angle_alpha   90.00
_cell.angle_beta   90.00
_cell.angle_gamma   90.00
#
_symmetry.space_group_name_H-M   'P 1'
#
loop_
_entity.id
_entity.type
_entity.pdbx_description
1 polymer ?
#
loop_
_entity_poly.entity_id
_entity_poly.type
_entity_poly.pdbx_seq_one_letter_code
_entity_poly.pdbx_strand_id
1 'polypeptide(L)'
;MTLHLFYFLSFLAILCALMVVLEKNPVHSVLYLVVTFFAIAGHYILLNAQFLAAVHIIVYAGAIMVLFLFVIMLLNLNKESEFHKNNYVKGAAVIAGGLLLVILVGALKGTASLPAPEASVGEIGLVENLGQVLFKQFLLPFEIASLLFLSAMVGAVMLGKRDTK
;
A
#
# COMPACT_ATOMS: atom_id res chain seq x y z
N MET A 1 -7.68 23.54 -10.07
CA MET A 1 -6.30 23.23 -9.63
C MET A 1 -6.18 21.82 -9.07
N THR A 2 -6.97 21.48 -8.04
CA THR A 2 -6.95 20.17 -7.36
C THR A 2 -7.28 18.97 -8.27
N LEU A 3 -8.24 19.12 -9.20
CA LEU A 3 -8.59 18.06 -10.17
C LEU A 3 -7.44 17.70 -11.11
N HIS A 4 -6.70 18.68 -11.64
CA HIS A 4 -5.55 18.40 -12.51
C HIS A 4 -4.44 17.67 -11.75
N LEU A 5 -4.19 18.09 -10.50
CA LEU A 5 -3.23 17.44 -9.61
C LEU A 5 -3.67 16.01 -9.29
N PHE A 6 -4.96 15.78 -9.03
CA PHE A 6 -5.54 14.46 -8.81
C PHE A 6 -5.32 13.53 -10.02
N TYR A 7 -5.70 13.98 -11.23
CA TYR A 7 -5.50 13.18 -12.44
C TYR A 7 -4.02 12.91 -12.74
N PHE A 8 -3.14 13.89 -12.51
CA PHE A 8 -1.71 13.72 -12.69
C PHE A 8 -1.14 12.67 -11.72
N LEU A 9 -1.46 12.77 -10.42
CA LEU A 9 -1.02 11.78 -9.42
C LEU A 9 -1.62 10.39 -9.68
N SER A 10 -2.89 10.32 -10.08
CA SER A 10 -3.55 9.06 -10.44
C SER A 10 -2.87 8.39 -11.62
N PHE A 11 -2.59 9.15 -12.69
CA PHE A 11 -1.88 8.64 -13.85
C PHE A 11 -0.47 8.15 -13.48
N LEU A 12 0.27 8.94 -12.70
CA LEU A 12 1.60 8.57 -12.21
C LEU A 12 1.56 7.29 -11.36
N ALA A 13 0.60 7.18 -10.44
CA ALA A 13 0.43 6.00 -9.59
C ALA A 13 0.16 4.73 -10.41
N ILE A 14 -0.74 4.80 -11.40
CA ILE A 14 -1.07 3.66 -12.27
C ILE A 14 0.13 3.27 -13.13
N LEU A 15 0.82 4.25 -13.71
CA LEU A 15 2.01 4.01 -14.53
C LEU A 15 3.11 3.31 -13.72
N CYS A 16 3.41 3.83 -12.54
CA CYS A 16 4.40 3.22 -11.65
C CYS A 16 3.97 1.84 -11.17
N ALA A 17 2.70 1.64 -10.79
CA ALA A 17 2.19 0.33 -10.41
C ALA A 17 2.28 -0.70 -11.55
N LEU A 18 2.08 -0.27 -12.80
CA LEU A 18 2.30 -1.13 -13.96
C LEU A 18 3.79 -1.49 -14.11
N MET A 19 4.68 -0.51 -13.98
CA MET A 19 6.13 -0.74 -14.04
C MET A 19 6.61 -1.70 -12.94
N VAL A 20 6.07 -1.63 -11.72
CA VAL A 20 6.38 -2.57 -10.63
C VAL A 20 6.20 -4.03 -11.06
N VAL A 21 5.13 -4.34 -11.79
CA VAL A 21 4.80 -5.72 -12.19
C VAL A 21 5.52 -6.14 -13.47
N LEU A 22 5.82 -5.19 -14.35
CA LEU A 22 6.49 -5.45 -15.63
C LEU A 22 8.02 -5.57 -15.49
N GLU A 23 8.61 -4.91 -14.50
CA GLU A 23 10.05 -4.83 -14.32
C GLU A 23 10.64 -6.18 -13.87
N LYS A 24 11.70 -6.62 -14.54
CA LYS A 24 12.34 -7.92 -14.24
C LYS A 24 13.25 -7.85 -13.02
N ASN A 25 13.87 -6.69 -12.78
CA ASN A 25 14.78 -6.52 -11.65
C ASN A 25 13.97 -6.13 -10.40
N PRO A 26 14.03 -6.93 -9.31
CA PRO A 26 13.26 -6.67 -8.10
C PRO A 26 13.64 -5.35 -7.42
N VAL A 27 14.88 -4.87 -7.57
CA VAL A 27 15.30 -3.57 -7.02
C VAL A 27 14.60 -2.42 -7.75
N HIS A 28 14.57 -2.45 -9.08
CA HIS A 28 13.86 -1.44 -9.87
C HIS A 28 12.34 -1.50 -9.63
N SER A 29 11.77 -2.71 -9.53
CA SER A 29 10.37 -2.91 -9.17
C SER A 29 10.01 -2.21 -7.85
N VAL A 30 10.81 -2.38 -6.79
CA VAL A 30 10.53 -1.72 -5.50
C VAL A 30 10.73 -0.21 -5.56
N LEU A 31 11.68 0.31 -6.35
CA LEU A 31 11.81 1.76 -6.54
C LEU A 31 10.55 2.38 -7.17
N TYR A 32 9.96 1.73 -8.18
CA TYR A 32 8.67 2.17 -8.75
C TYR A 32 7.52 2.07 -7.73
N LEU A 33 7.56 1.09 -6.83
CA LEU A 33 6.57 0.95 -5.77
C LEU A 33 6.66 2.11 -4.77
N VAL A 34 7.88 2.53 -4.41
CA VAL A 34 8.10 3.72 -3.57
C VAL A 34 7.50 4.98 -4.21
N VAL A 35 7.71 5.18 -5.53
CA VAL A 35 7.09 6.31 -6.25
C VAL A 35 5.55 6.22 -6.21
N THR A 36 5.00 5.01 -6.32
CA THR A 36 3.55 4.79 -6.20
C THR A 36 3.03 5.17 -4.81
N PHE A 37 3.75 4.83 -3.73
CA PHE A 37 3.39 5.23 -2.38
C PHE A 37 3.45 6.73 -2.15
N PHE A 38 4.42 7.43 -2.77
CA PHE A 38 4.43 8.89 -2.74
C PHE A 38 3.26 9.50 -3.50
N ALA A 39 2.87 8.94 -4.65
CA ALA A 39 1.69 9.38 -5.37
C ALA A 39 0.40 9.14 -4.56
N ILE A 40 0.28 8.02 -3.84
CA ILE A 40 -0.86 7.74 -2.94
C ILE A 40 -0.85 8.72 -1.74
N ALA A 41 0.30 8.99 -1.13
CA ALA A 41 0.41 9.97 -0.06
C ALA A 41 -0.04 11.37 -0.51
N GLY A 42 0.27 11.75 -1.75
CA GLY A 42 -0.26 12.96 -2.36
C GLY A 42 -1.79 12.95 -2.44
N HIS A 43 -2.43 11.83 -2.85
CA HIS A 43 -3.89 11.72 -2.83
C HIS A 43 -4.49 11.90 -1.43
N TYR A 44 -3.84 11.37 -0.39
CA TYR A 44 -4.30 11.60 0.99
C TYR A 44 -4.27 13.08 1.37
N ILE A 45 -3.25 13.83 0.95
CA ILE A 45 -3.19 15.28 1.16
C ILE A 45 -4.33 15.98 0.41
N LEU A 46 -4.62 15.59 -0.84
CA LEU A 46 -5.75 16.14 -1.60
C LEU A 46 -7.11 15.86 -0.95
N LEU A 47 -7.24 14.74 -0.24
CA LEU A 47 -8.45 14.33 0.48
C LEU A 47 -8.51 14.88 1.93
N ASN A 48 -7.63 15.82 2.29
CA ASN A 48 -7.47 16.37 3.65
C ASN A 48 -7.05 15.36 4.74
N ALA A 49 -6.61 14.16 4.37
CA ALA A 49 -6.18 13.12 5.31
C ALA A 49 -4.69 13.26 5.69
N GLN A 50 -4.34 14.35 6.39
CA GLN A 50 -2.95 14.73 6.71
C GLN A 50 -2.21 13.71 7.56
N PHE A 51 -2.82 13.25 8.67
CA PHE A 51 -2.20 12.23 9.52
C PHE A 51 -1.94 10.94 8.75
N LEU A 52 -2.91 10.50 7.94
CA LEU A 52 -2.78 9.27 7.16
C LEU A 52 -1.66 9.39 6.12
N ALA A 53 -1.52 10.55 5.46
CA ALA A 53 -0.42 10.82 4.55
C ALA A 53 0.95 10.70 5.25
N ALA A 54 1.10 11.31 6.43
CA ALA A 54 2.34 11.27 7.19
C ALA A 54 2.72 9.84 7.62
N VAL A 55 1.77 9.08 8.18
CA VAL A 55 1.98 7.68 8.56
C VAL A 55 2.27 6.82 7.33
N HIS A 56 1.64 7.08 6.19
CA HIS A 56 1.89 6.34 4.95
C HIS A 56 3.35 6.49 4.51
N ILE A 57 3.89 7.70 4.56
CA ILE A 57 5.30 7.96 4.23
C ILE A 57 6.24 7.31 5.24
N ILE A 58 6.00 7.49 6.55
CA ILE A 58 6.91 7.00 7.59
C ILE A 58 6.95 5.47 7.64
N VAL A 59 5.78 4.82 7.64
CA VAL A 59 5.67 3.38 7.86
C VAL A 59 5.83 2.61 6.56
N TYR A 60 5.08 2.95 5.50
CA TYR A 60 5.10 2.17 4.26
C TYR A 60 6.33 2.51 3.43
N ALA A 61 6.48 3.78 3.01
CA ALA A 61 7.61 4.19 2.17
C ALA A 61 8.96 4.20 2.93
N GLY A 62 8.94 4.52 4.22
CA GLY A 62 10.12 4.54 5.08
C GLY A 62 10.49 3.16 5.58
N ALA A 63 9.83 2.67 6.63
CA ALA A 63 10.26 1.46 7.33
C ALA A 63 10.12 0.18 6.49
N ILE A 64 8.92 -0.09 5.95
CA ILE A 64 8.61 -1.35 5.30
C ILE A 64 9.39 -1.47 3.98
N MET A 65 9.33 -0.47 3.09
CA MET A 65 10.02 -0.54 1.80
C MET A 65 11.54 -0.60 1.94
N VAL A 66 12.14 0.11 2.90
CA VAL A 66 13.59 0.02 3.13
C VAL A 66 13.97 -1.37 3.64
N LEU A 67 13.19 -1.97 4.53
CA LEU A 67 13.41 -3.36 4.97
C LEU A 67 13.32 -4.33 3.78
N PHE A 68 12.32 -4.18 2.91
CA PHE A 68 12.18 -4.99 1.70
C PHE A 68 13.38 -4.83 0.75
N LEU A 69 13.82 -3.60 0.50
CA LEU A 69 15.01 -3.32 -0.32
C LEU A 69 16.25 -4.00 0.26
N PHE A 70 16.44 -3.90 1.57
CA PHE A 70 17.56 -4.55 2.27
C PHE A 70 17.51 -6.06 2.10
N VAL A 71 16.36 -6.68 2.32
CA VAL A 71 16.17 -8.14 2.17
C VAL A 71 16.42 -8.59 0.72
N ILE A 72 15.84 -7.92 -0.27
CA ILE A 72 16.01 -8.25 -1.70
C ILE A 72 17.48 -8.15 -2.10
N MET A 73 18.17 -7.12 -1.61
CA MET A 73 19.59 -6.92 -1.90
C MET A 73 20.47 -7.97 -1.23
N LEU A 74 20.20 -8.33 0.03
CA LEU A 74 20.90 -9.41 0.73
C LEU A 74 20.71 -10.78 0.06
N LEU A 75 19.50 -11.05 -0.41
CA LEU A 75 19.17 -12.30 -1.10
C LEU A 75 19.69 -12.33 -2.54
N ASN A 76 20.28 -11.25 -3.03
CA ASN A 76 20.80 -11.06 -4.40
C ASN A 76 19.94 -11.78 -5.44
N LEU A 77 18.65 -11.43 -5.49
CA LEU A 77 17.64 -12.03 -6.38
C LEU A 77 17.88 -11.74 -7.88
N ASN A 78 19.10 -11.37 -8.26
CA ASN A 78 19.45 -10.83 -9.57
C ASN A 78 19.77 -11.90 -10.63
N LYS A 79 19.55 -13.19 -10.38
CA LYS A 79 19.85 -14.23 -11.37
C LYS A 79 18.81 -15.33 -11.41
N GLU A 80 18.25 -15.48 -12.60
CA GLU A 80 17.78 -16.74 -13.17
C GLU A 80 16.58 -17.37 -12.45
N SER A 81 15.40 -16.78 -12.70
CA SER A 81 14.24 -17.63 -12.89
C SER A 81 13.37 -17.07 -14.00
N GLU A 82 13.77 -17.33 -15.25
CA GLU A 82 12.75 -17.51 -16.28
C GLU A 82 11.96 -18.79 -15.95
N PHE A 83 11.13 -18.71 -14.90
CA PHE A 83 9.94 -19.53 -14.87
C PHE A 83 9.24 -19.20 -16.19
N HIS A 84 9.33 -20.14 -17.14
CA HIS A 84 8.51 -20.16 -18.33
C HIS A 84 7.06 -20.21 -17.85
N LYS A 85 6.52 -19.05 -17.47
CA LYS A 85 5.11 -18.89 -17.10
C LYS A 85 4.36 -19.21 -18.36
N ASN A 86 3.82 -20.44 -18.37
CA ASN A 86 3.06 -20.99 -19.47
C ASN A 86 2.08 -19.93 -19.96
N ASN A 87 2.02 -19.70 -21.28
CA ASN A 87 1.25 -18.58 -21.85
C ASN A 87 -0.23 -18.63 -21.42
N TYR A 88 -0.75 -19.83 -21.14
CA TYR A 88 -2.07 -20.05 -20.54
C TYR A 88 -2.24 -19.43 -19.15
N VAL A 89 -1.23 -19.45 -18.28
CA VAL A 89 -1.28 -18.83 -16.94
C VAL A 89 -1.27 -17.30 -17.06
N LYS A 90 -0.50 -16.74 -18.00
CA LYS A 90 -0.56 -15.30 -18.30
C LYS A 90 -1.94 -14.90 -18.83
N GLY A 91 -2.50 -15.68 -19.76
CA GLY A 91 -3.85 -15.45 -20.29
C GLY A 91 -4.92 -15.53 -19.20
N ALA A 92 -4.87 -16.56 -18.35
CA ALA A 92 -5.79 -16.71 -17.23
C ALA A 92 -5.68 -15.55 -16.22
N ALA A 93 -4.47 -15.08 -15.90
CA ALA A 93 -4.25 -13.94 -15.01
C ALA A 93 -4.83 -12.64 -15.59
N VAL A 94 -4.66 -12.39 -16.90
CA VAL A 94 -5.23 -11.22 -17.58
C VAL A 94 -6.75 -11.29 -17.61
N ILE A 95 -7.34 -12.45 -17.90
CA ILE A 95 -8.79 -12.64 -17.89
C ILE A 95 -9.35 -12.43 -16.47
N ALA A 96 -8.72 -13.02 -15.45
CA ALA A 96 -9.14 -12.87 -14.06
C ALA A 96 -9.03 -11.40 -13.59
N GLY A 97 -7.93 -10.72 -13.90
CA GLY A 97 -7.76 -9.30 -13.60
C GLY A 97 -8.75 -8.40 -14.33
N GLY A 98 -9.01 -8.68 -15.62
CA GLY A 98 -10.00 -7.96 -16.42
C GLY A 98 -11.43 -8.17 -15.92
N LEU A 99 -11.79 -9.40 -15.56
CA LEU A 99 -13.09 -9.72 -14.98
C LEU A 99 -13.28 -9.01 -13.63
N LEU A 100 -12.27 -9.03 -12.76
CA LEU A 100 -12.31 -8.30 -11.50
C LEU A 100 -12.51 -6.80 -11.73
N LEU A 101 -11.82 -6.22 -12.72
CA LEU A 101 -11.99 -4.80 -13.08
C LEU A 101 -13.41 -4.51 -13.56
N VAL A 102 -14.00 -5.36 -14.41
CA VAL A 102 -15.38 -5.20 -14.88
C VAL A 102 -16.38 -5.26 -13.72
N ILE A 103 -16.20 -6.23 -12.81
CA ILE A 103 -17.05 -6.37 -11.62
C ILE A 103 -16.93 -5.12 -10.74
N LEU A 104 -15.72 -4.62 -10.50
CA LEU A 104 -15.48 -3.42 -9.71
C LEU A 104 -16.15 -2.19 -10.33
N VAL A 105 -15.98 -1.98 -11.64
CA VAL A 105 -16.62 -0.87 -12.36
C VAL A 105 -18.15 -1.00 -12.35
N GLY A 106 -18.68 -2.22 -12.49
CA GLY A 106 -20.11 -2.51 -12.38
C GLY A 106 -20.67 -2.16 -11.00
N ALA A 107 -19.98 -2.57 -9.94
CA ALA A 107 -20.34 -2.27 -8.56
C ALA A 107 -20.32 -0.75 -8.30
N LEU A 108 -19.28 -0.04 -8.75
CA LEU A 108 -19.16 1.41 -8.57
C LEU A 108 -20.25 2.19 -9.33
N LYS A 109 -20.62 1.75 -10.54
CA LYS A 109 -21.75 2.33 -11.28
C LYS A 109 -23.09 2.06 -10.59
N GLY A 110 -23.26 0.87 -10.00
CA GLY A 110 -24.43 0.53 -9.21
C GLY A 110 -24.60 1.40 -7.96
N THR A 111 -23.50 1.92 -7.40
CA THR A 111 -23.52 2.84 -6.26
C THR A 111 -23.64 4.32 -6.65
N ALA A 112 -23.62 4.67 -7.95
CA ALA A 112 -23.66 6.07 -8.40
C ALA A 112 -25.00 6.77 -8.13
N SER A 113 -26.05 6.01 -7.81
CA SER A 113 -27.37 6.52 -7.38
C SER A 113 -27.46 6.78 -5.88
N LEU A 114 -26.43 6.44 -5.09
CA LEU A 114 -26.37 6.78 -3.68
C LEU A 114 -26.08 8.28 -3.53
N PRO A 115 -26.74 8.98 -2.59
CA PRO A 115 -26.39 10.35 -2.28
C PRO A 115 -24.91 10.43 -1.96
N ALA A 116 -24.18 11.31 -2.65
CA ALA A 116 -22.81 11.61 -2.29
C ALA A 116 -22.81 12.05 -0.82
N PRO A 117 -21.96 11.47 0.06
CA PRO A 117 -21.80 11.99 1.40
C PRO A 117 -21.50 13.48 1.29
N GLU A 118 -22.26 14.32 1.99
CA GLU A 118 -21.90 15.73 2.10
C GLU A 118 -20.46 15.75 2.60
N ALA A 119 -19.57 16.34 1.81
CA ALA A 119 -18.19 16.51 2.21
C ALA A 119 -18.22 17.46 3.41
N SER A 120 -18.29 16.89 4.62
CA SER A 120 -18.19 17.65 5.84
C SER A 120 -16.80 18.28 5.83
N VAL A 121 -16.78 19.58 5.60
CA VAL A 121 -15.59 20.42 5.79
C VAL A 121 -15.37 20.50 7.29
N GLY A 122 -14.85 19.43 7.89
CA GLY A 122 -14.64 19.37 9.33
C GLY A 122 -13.59 18.34 9.64
N GLU A 123 -12.44 18.78 10.15
CA GLU A 123 -11.44 18.08 10.98
C GLU A 123 -11.06 16.61 10.67
N ILE A 124 -11.47 16.08 9.52
CA ILE A 124 -11.16 14.73 9.05
C ILE A 124 -9.68 14.72 8.71
N GLY A 125 -8.89 14.00 9.50
CA GLY A 125 -7.45 13.89 9.33
C GLY A 125 -6.60 14.54 10.43
N LEU A 126 -7.22 15.20 11.41
CA LEU A 126 -6.51 15.70 12.60
C LEU A 126 -6.10 14.55 13.53
N VAL A 127 -4.87 14.65 14.06
CA VAL A 127 -4.29 13.67 15.00
C VAL A 127 -5.14 13.55 16.27
N GLU A 128 -5.70 14.66 16.73
CA GLU A 128 -6.52 14.71 17.95
C GLU A 128 -7.79 13.86 17.82
N ASN A 129 -8.55 14.05 16.73
CA ASN A 129 -9.77 13.29 16.49
C ASN A 129 -9.48 11.79 16.37
N LEU A 130 -8.40 11.43 15.66
CA LEU A 130 -7.98 10.03 15.58
C LEU A 130 -7.63 9.45 16.95
N GLY A 131 -6.92 10.20 17.80
CA GLY A 131 -6.61 9.80 19.17
C GLY A 131 -7.89 9.53 19.98
N GLN A 132 -8.89 10.41 19.90
CA GLN A 132 -10.16 10.23 20.61
C GLN A 132 -10.88 8.96 20.15
N VAL A 133 -10.92 8.69 18.84
CA VAL A 133 -11.56 7.50 18.27
C VAL A 133 -10.82 6.22 18.68
N LEU A 134 -9.48 6.21 18.63
CA LEU A 134 -8.66 5.07 19.03
C LEU A 134 -8.82 4.71 20.50
N PHE A 135 -8.85 5.70 21.40
CA PHE A 135 -8.92 5.44 22.85
C PHE A 135 -10.34 5.34 23.41
N LYS A 136 -11.39 5.73 22.65
CA LYS A 136 -12.78 5.57 23.09
C LYS A 136 -13.50 4.42 22.40
N GLN A 137 -13.55 4.45 21.06
CA GLN A 137 -14.34 3.49 20.29
C GLN A 137 -13.53 2.25 19.91
N PHE A 138 -12.24 2.41 19.60
CA PHE A 138 -11.36 1.33 19.13
C PHE A 138 -10.31 0.92 20.16
N LEU A 139 -10.63 1.03 21.46
CA LEU A 139 -9.71 0.71 22.56
C LEU A 139 -9.24 -0.75 22.49
N LEU A 140 -10.18 -1.70 22.31
CA LEU A 140 -9.87 -3.12 22.20
C LEU A 140 -8.96 -3.45 21.00
N PRO A 141 -9.25 -3.02 19.76
CA PRO A 141 -8.33 -3.19 18.63
C PRO A 141 -6.95 -2.57 18.85
N PHE A 142 -6.88 -1.42 19.51
CA PHE A 142 -5.61 -0.76 19.84
C PHE A 142 -4.76 -1.61 20.79
N GLU A 143 -5.35 -2.16 21.85
CA GLU A 143 -4.66 -3.08 22.77
C GLU A 143 -4.16 -4.34 22.07
N ILE A 144 -5.00 -4.95 21.22
CA ILE A 144 -4.63 -6.15 20.46
C ILE A 144 -3.47 -5.85 19.49
N ALA A 145 -3.46 -4.68 18.85
CA ALA A 145 -2.35 -4.26 17.99
C ALA A 145 -1.04 -4.12 18.78
N SER A 146 -1.08 -3.64 20.03
CA SER A 146 0.12 -3.58 20.89
C SER A 146 0.70 -4.96 21.20
N LEU A 147 -0.16 -5.95 21.48
CA LEU A 147 0.24 -7.34 21.69
C LEU A 147 0.77 -7.99 20.41
N LEU A 148 0.18 -7.65 19.26
CA LEU A 148 0.67 -8.08 17.95
C LEU A 148 2.10 -7.59 17.70
N PHE A 149 2.38 -6.30 17.95
CA PHE A 149 3.74 -5.76 17.78
C PHE A 149 4.74 -6.36 18.76
N LEU A 150 4.34 -6.60 20.01
CA LEU A 150 5.18 -7.31 20.99
C LEU A 150 5.52 -8.72 20.50
N SER A 151 4.51 -9.48 20.08
CA SER A 151 4.69 -10.84 19.57
C SER A 151 5.57 -10.88 18.31
N ALA A 152 5.34 -9.97 17.36
CA ALA A 152 6.13 -9.85 16.15
C ALA A 152 7.61 -9.52 16.45
N MET A 153 7.88 -8.64 17.42
CA MET A 153 9.24 -8.31 17.84
C MET A 153 9.94 -9.52 18.46
N VAL A 154 9.29 -10.21 19.40
CA VAL A 154 9.84 -11.42 20.03
C VAL A 154 10.12 -12.50 18.98
N GLY A 155 9.18 -12.72 18.06
CA GLY A 155 9.31 -13.68 16.96
C GLY A 155 10.49 -13.33 16.04
N ALA A 156 10.61 -12.08 15.61
CA ALA A 156 11.70 -11.62 14.75
C ALA A 156 13.07 -11.78 15.42
N VAL A 157 13.19 -11.46 16.72
CA VAL A 157 14.44 -11.60 17.48
C VAL A 157 14.82 -13.08 17.65
N MET A 158 13.85 -13.94 17.96
CA MET A 158 14.09 -15.37 18.14
C MET A 158 14.53 -16.04 16.83
N LEU A 159 13.91 -15.68 15.70
CA LEU A 159 14.30 -16.14 14.36
C LEU A 159 15.67 -15.60 13.91
N GLY A 160 15.99 -14.35 14.27
CA GLY A 160 17.26 -13.72 13.93
C GLY A 160 18.44 -14.19 14.79
N LYS A 161 18.17 -14.83 15.93
CA LYS A 161 19.21 -15.32 16.84
C LYS A 161 19.92 -16.53 16.21
N ARG A 162 21.22 -16.40 15.98
CA ARG A 162 22.07 -17.51 15.54
C ARG A 162 22.43 -18.37 16.75
N ASP A 163 22.18 -19.66 16.68
CA ASP A 163 22.68 -20.63 17.66
C ASP A 163 24.21 -20.72 17.54
N THR A 164 24.91 -19.94 18.36
CA THR A 164 26.33 -20.19 18.63
C THR A 164 26.41 -21.37 19.59
N LYS A 165 26.54 -22.58 19.02
CA LYS A 165 27.17 -23.69 19.73
C LYS A 165 28.69 -23.50 19.73
#